data_AF-A0A971STQ2-F1
#
_entry.id   AF-A0A971STQ2-F1
#
_cell.length_a   1.000
_cell.length_b   1.000
_cell.length_c   1.000
_cell.angle_alpha   90.00
_cell.angle_beta   90.00
_cell.angle_gamma   90.00
#
_symmetry.space_group_name_H-M   'P 1'
#
loop_
_entity.id
_entity.type
_entity.pdbx_description
1 polymer ?
#
loop_
_entity_poly.entity_id
_entity_poly.type
_entity_poly.pdbx_seq_one_letter_code
_entity_poly.pdbx_strand_id
1 'polypeptide(L)'
;MKRRIPIHILTVTLLFFAGSLYAMDTDLYTGKSVAVPPNVLIIFDTSGSMEDEVVNREYDPTYDYSSEPGTPYTNDYVYVRSGGYYNVFATSVSAINCSSAKDALNTKGTWSGYIRSSSPYNCGGHTNRNLFTGRYLNYYFSEETTRGRKIDVARDAIKGLLQKLLDDGIDIRVGLMRFNGTGSSISSNIGGRISVAINDLDAAQKALLDAALDGYQADGGTPLAESLAEAGLYFAGKQSWANSGKTTPGMSSQGMYTSPIRWRCQQNHIILMTDGNSQVDQGDGNGTNIFTRSNYMNGRSIGDRDNDGADPGTSNFDNNGTHWLDDVAKFLYDEDLIINGTDEAGEPYGAYVYNSATPPVEFER
;
A
#
# COMPACT_ATOMS: atom_id res chain seq x y z
N MET A 1 43.56 -39.25 50.82
CA MET A 1 43.52 -38.30 49.68
C MET A 1 42.61 -38.87 48.59
N LYS A 2 41.35 -38.40 48.50
CA LYS A 2 40.44 -38.70 47.39
C LYS A 2 40.07 -37.36 46.75
N ARG A 3 40.56 -37.13 45.53
CA ARG A 3 40.37 -35.88 44.76
C ARG A 3 38.96 -35.85 44.16
N ARG A 4 38.26 -34.73 44.35
CA ARG A 4 36.96 -34.40 43.76
C ARG A 4 37.19 -33.84 42.35
N ILE A 5 36.40 -34.30 41.38
CA ILE A 5 36.35 -33.77 40.00
C ILE A 5 35.07 -32.94 39.89
N PRO A 6 35.12 -31.67 39.45
CA PRO A 6 33.92 -30.87 39.22
C PRO A 6 33.31 -31.14 37.84
N ILE A 7 31.99 -31.27 37.79
CA ILE A 7 31.17 -31.34 36.58
C ILE A 7 30.86 -29.90 36.16
N HIS A 8 31.38 -29.47 35.02
CA HIS A 8 30.99 -28.19 34.40
C HIS A 8 29.79 -28.43 33.48
N ILE A 9 28.65 -27.84 33.85
CA ILE A 9 27.45 -27.74 33.02
C ILE A 9 27.72 -26.67 31.96
N LEU A 10 27.83 -27.09 30.70
CA LEU A 10 27.95 -26.23 29.53
C LEU A 10 26.53 -25.83 29.09
N THR A 11 26.07 -24.66 29.52
CA THR A 11 24.87 -24.01 28.98
C THR A 11 25.14 -23.55 27.55
N VAL A 12 24.49 -24.19 26.57
CA VAL A 12 24.46 -23.76 25.17
C VAL A 12 23.40 -22.66 25.05
N THR A 13 23.85 -21.41 24.93
CA THR A 13 22.99 -20.26 24.65
C THR A 13 22.79 -20.16 23.14
N LEU A 14 21.60 -20.48 22.67
CA LEU A 14 21.20 -20.37 21.27
C LEU A 14 21.01 -18.87 20.93
N LEU A 15 21.99 -18.26 20.28
CA LEU A 15 21.83 -16.91 19.70
C LEU A 15 20.87 -17.01 18.51
N PHE A 16 19.66 -16.50 18.69
CA PHE A 16 18.78 -16.14 17.57
C PHE A 16 19.45 -15.00 16.79
N PHE A 17 20.05 -15.33 15.65
CA PHE A 17 20.33 -14.36 14.60
C PHE A 17 18.97 -13.88 14.08
N ALA A 18 18.60 -12.64 14.38
CA ALA A 18 17.53 -11.96 13.67
C ALA A 18 18.00 -11.77 12.22
N GLY A 19 17.56 -12.65 11.33
CA GLY A 19 17.72 -12.45 9.90
C GLY A 19 16.97 -11.18 9.53
N SER A 20 17.68 -10.23 8.93
CA SER A 20 17.06 -9.08 8.30
C SER A 20 16.07 -9.59 7.25
N LEU A 21 14.78 -9.31 7.45
CA LEU A 21 13.77 -9.41 6.40
C LEU A 21 14.16 -8.38 5.34
N TYR A 22 14.74 -8.85 4.23
CA TYR A 22 14.80 -8.05 3.02
C TYR A 22 13.41 -8.07 2.39
N ALA A 23 12.79 -6.90 2.30
CA ALA A 23 11.61 -6.71 1.47
C ALA A 23 11.97 -7.07 0.02
N MET A 24 11.29 -8.08 -0.54
CA MET A 24 11.42 -8.49 -1.93
C MET A 24 10.54 -7.57 -2.78
N ASP A 25 11.12 -6.50 -3.31
CA ASP A 25 10.42 -5.47 -4.09
C ASP A 25 10.98 -5.33 -5.53
N THR A 26 11.55 -6.40 -6.09
CA THR A 26 12.20 -6.36 -7.42
C THR A 26 11.63 -7.31 -8.46
N ASP A 27 10.75 -8.25 -8.09
CA ASP A 27 10.27 -9.27 -9.04
C ASP A 27 9.35 -8.70 -10.14
N LEU A 28 8.70 -7.55 -9.89
CA LEU A 28 7.89 -6.86 -10.92
C LEU A 28 8.74 -6.15 -11.99
N TYR A 29 10.04 -5.90 -11.72
CA TYR A 29 10.91 -5.06 -12.56
C TYR A 29 12.01 -5.83 -13.29
N THR A 30 12.08 -7.16 -13.14
CA THR A 30 13.07 -7.96 -13.87
C THR A 30 12.53 -8.30 -15.25
N GLY A 31 13.06 -7.63 -16.29
CA GLY A 31 12.75 -7.90 -17.71
C GLY A 31 13.25 -9.26 -18.22
N LYS A 32 13.07 -10.34 -17.44
CA LYS A 32 13.29 -11.72 -17.87
C LYS A 32 11.94 -12.28 -18.34
N SER A 33 11.97 -13.06 -19.43
CA SER A 33 10.77 -13.73 -19.95
C SER A 33 10.12 -14.57 -18.85
N VAL A 34 8.98 -14.15 -18.32
CA VAL A 34 8.22 -14.96 -17.37
C VAL A 34 7.58 -16.09 -18.18
N ALA A 35 7.82 -17.35 -17.80
CA ALA A 35 7.23 -18.49 -18.50
C ALA A 35 5.68 -18.45 -18.49
N VAL A 36 5.10 -17.73 -17.53
CA VAL A 36 3.66 -17.47 -17.38
C VAL A 36 3.46 -16.00 -17.00
N PRO A 37 2.77 -15.19 -17.83
CA PRO A 37 2.53 -13.77 -17.53
C PRO A 37 1.84 -13.58 -16.16
N PRO A 38 2.37 -12.74 -15.26
CA PRO A 38 1.77 -12.54 -13.94
C PRO A 38 0.46 -11.76 -14.05
N ASN A 39 -0.45 -12.00 -13.10
CA ASN A 39 -1.67 -11.21 -12.95
C ASN A 39 -1.43 -10.06 -11.97
N VAL A 40 -1.77 -8.84 -12.36
CA VAL A 40 -1.73 -7.65 -11.50
C VAL A 40 -3.12 -7.03 -11.44
N LEU A 41 -3.65 -6.90 -10.23
CA LEU A 41 -4.84 -6.10 -9.97
C LEU A 41 -4.44 -4.80 -9.27
N ILE A 42 -4.73 -3.68 -9.91
CA ILE A 42 -4.57 -2.37 -9.28
C ILE A 42 -5.89 -2.00 -8.61
N ILE A 43 -5.89 -1.84 -7.29
CA ILE A 43 -7.01 -1.29 -6.53
C ILE A 43 -6.75 0.20 -6.36
N PHE A 44 -7.60 1.01 -6.98
CA PHE A 44 -7.50 2.45 -7.01
C PHE A 44 -8.43 3.07 -5.97
N ASP A 45 -7.85 3.86 -5.07
CA ASP A 45 -8.59 4.66 -4.11
C ASP A 45 -9.36 5.78 -4.82
N THR A 46 -10.68 5.71 -4.70
CA THR A 46 -11.58 6.74 -5.21
C THR A 46 -12.32 7.45 -4.08
N SER A 47 -11.83 7.40 -2.84
CA SER A 47 -12.44 8.05 -1.68
C SER A 47 -12.42 9.58 -1.83
N GLY A 48 -13.24 10.26 -1.02
CA GLY A 48 -13.37 11.71 -1.06
C GLY A 48 -12.08 12.48 -0.75
N SER A 49 -11.15 11.90 0.04
CA SER A 49 -9.84 12.53 0.33
C SER A 49 -8.96 12.68 -0.92
N MET A 50 -9.22 11.88 -1.95
CA MET A 50 -8.52 11.96 -3.23
C MET A 50 -8.87 13.22 -4.04
N GLU A 51 -9.87 14.00 -3.63
CA GLU A 51 -10.17 15.33 -4.19
C GLU A 51 -9.20 16.40 -3.69
N ASP A 52 -8.49 16.16 -2.58
CA ASP A 52 -7.50 17.08 -2.06
C ASP A 52 -6.40 17.36 -3.08
N GLU A 53 -5.88 18.58 -3.03
CA GLU A 53 -4.77 19.01 -3.88
C GLU A 53 -3.42 18.63 -3.26
N VAL A 54 -2.57 18.07 -4.10
CA VAL A 54 -1.14 17.87 -3.82
C VAL A 54 -0.31 18.72 -4.76
N VAL A 55 0.87 19.07 -4.26
CA VAL A 55 1.89 19.73 -5.07
C VAL A 55 2.33 18.76 -6.19
N ASN A 56 2.18 19.19 -7.44
CA ASN A 56 2.54 18.42 -8.64
C ASN A 56 3.97 18.74 -9.15
N ARG A 57 4.83 19.21 -8.24
CA ARG A 57 6.25 19.53 -8.52
C ARG A 57 7.09 18.84 -7.46
N GLU A 58 8.14 18.12 -7.83
CA GLU A 58 9.01 17.49 -6.83
C GLU A 58 9.83 18.56 -6.08
N TYR A 59 10.05 18.36 -4.78
CA TYR A 59 10.93 19.22 -3.99
C TYR A 59 12.39 18.93 -4.32
N ASP A 60 13.11 19.94 -4.82
CA ASP A 60 14.54 19.91 -5.03
C ASP A 60 15.25 20.70 -3.91
N PRO A 61 15.99 20.03 -2.99
CA PRO A 61 16.68 20.72 -1.91
C PRO A 61 17.81 21.65 -2.37
N THR A 62 18.20 21.59 -3.65
CA THR A 62 19.24 22.45 -4.25
C THR A 62 18.68 23.69 -4.94
N TYR A 63 17.41 23.67 -5.35
CA TYR A 63 16.76 24.77 -6.05
C TYR A 63 16.39 25.93 -5.13
N ASP A 64 16.62 27.16 -5.58
CA ASP A 64 16.32 28.38 -4.82
C ASP A 64 14.89 28.90 -5.06
N TYR A 65 13.97 28.42 -4.23
CA TYR A 65 12.57 28.84 -4.26
C TYR A 65 12.31 30.27 -3.76
N SER A 66 13.29 30.95 -3.13
CA SER A 66 13.06 32.29 -2.55
C SER A 66 12.88 33.41 -3.59
N SER A 67 13.12 33.09 -4.85
CA SER A 67 12.89 33.98 -5.99
C SER A 67 11.47 33.90 -6.58
N GLU A 68 10.69 32.89 -6.16
CA GLU A 68 9.35 32.66 -6.69
C GLU A 68 8.30 33.53 -5.97
N PRO A 69 7.20 33.93 -6.65
CA PRO A 69 6.11 34.64 -6.00
C PRO A 69 5.52 33.87 -4.82
N GLY A 70 5.13 34.58 -3.76
CA GLY A 70 4.51 33.97 -2.57
C GLY A 70 5.49 33.30 -1.58
N THR A 71 6.80 33.57 -1.67
CA THR A 71 7.82 32.89 -0.86
C THR A 71 8.49 33.80 0.21
N PRO A 72 7.94 33.89 1.44
CA PRO A 72 8.44 34.83 2.45
C PRO A 72 9.56 34.28 3.36
N TYR A 73 9.97 33.03 3.21
CA TYR A 73 10.88 32.37 4.16
C TYR A 73 12.35 32.52 3.73
N THR A 74 13.25 32.63 4.70
CA THR A 74 14.69 32.61 4.43
C THR A 74 15.16 31.18 4.22
N ASN A 75 15.66 30.84 3.03
CA ASN A 75 15.95 29.45 2.62
C ASN A 75 16.76 28.65 3.63
N ASP A 76 17.82 29.25 4.19
CA ASP A 76 18.78 28.55 5.05
C ASP A 76 18.25 28.33 6.48
N TYR A 77 17.19 29.02 6.87
CA TYR A 77 16.65 28.92 8.23
C TYR A 77 15.84 27.63 8.41
N VAL A 78 15.76 27.17 9.65
CA VAL A 78 14.89 26.08 10.08
C VAL A 78 13.76 26.68 10.90
N TYR A 79 12.53 26.33 10.55
CA TYR A 79 11.30 26.80 11.16
C TYR A 79 10.60 25.67 11.90
N VAL A 80 9.82 26.03 12.93
CA VAL A 80 8.94 25.12 13.65
C VAL A 80 7.50 25.63 13.57
N ARG A 81 6.55 24.72 13.30
CA ARG A 81 5.13 25.06 13.28
C ARG A 81 4.60 25.20 14.72
N SER A 82 4.04 26.37 15.05
CA SER A 82 3.42 26.64 16.36
C SER A 82 2.27 27.63 16.21
N GLY A 83 1.09 27.30 16.73
CA GLY A 83 -0.07 28.19 16.73
C GLY A 83 -0.56 28.62 15.34
N GLY A 84 -0.37 27.79 14.31
CA GLY A 84 -0.70 28.10 12.92
C GLY A 84 0.40 28.84 12.15
N TYR A 85 1.47 29.28 12.81
CA TYR A 85 2.58 30.03 12.21
C TYR A 85 3.87 29.21 12.17
N TYR A 86 4.78 29.60 11.27
CA TYR A 86 6.14 29.06 11.19
C TYR A 86 7.11 30.04 11.85
N ASN A 87 7.68 29.64 12.98
CA ASN A 87 8.60 30.46 13.75
C ASN A 87 10.04 29.96 13.56
N VAL A 88 11.02 30.87 13.55
CA VAL A 88 12.44 30.48 13.41
C VAL A 88 12.85 29.63 14.61
N PHE A 89 13.31 28.41 14.33
CA PHE A 89 13.85 27.46 15.30
C PHE A 89 15.38 27.53 15.37
N ALA A 90 16.02 27.58 14.20
CA ALA A 90 17.46 27.77 14.03
C ALA A 90 17.74 28.57 12.76
N THR A 91 18.86 29.29 12.71
CA THR A 91 19.25 30.10 11.54
C THR A 91 20.00 29.31 10.47
N SER A 92 20.29 28.03 10.72
CA SER A 92 20.88 27.12 9.73
C SER A 92 20.63 25.66 10.11
N VAL A 93 20.54 24.79 9.10
CA VAL A 93 20.54 23.32 9.32
C VAL A 93 21.86 22.88 9.97
N SER A 94 22.97 23.58 9.71
CA SER A 94 24.26 23.29 10.35
C SER A 94 24.28 23.47 11.87
N ALA A 95 23.38 24.30 12.42
CA ALA A 95 23.26 24.48 13.86
C ALA A 95 22.60 23.27 14.56
N ILE A 96 21.93 22.39 13.82
CA ILE A 96 21.24 21.21 14.34
C ILE A 96 22.23 20.07 14.56
N ASN A 97 22.43 19.65 15.81
CA ASN A 97 23.28 18.51 16.17
C ASN A 97 22.54 17.17 16.20
N CYS A 98 21.21 17.17 16.14
CA CYS A 98 20.45 15.94 15.97
C CYS A 98 20.63 15.40 14.55
N SER A 99 21.37 14.29 14.38
CA SER A 99 21.72 13.74 13.06
C SER A 99 20.49 13.39 12.23
N SER A 100 19.51 12.68 12.81
CA SER A 100 18.28 12.31 12.10
C SER A 100 17.49 13.53 11.61
N ALA A 101 17.47 14.61 12.39
CA ALA A 101 16.86 15.87 11.99
C ALA A 101 17.66 16.55 10.89
N LYS A 102 18.99 16.61 11.04
CA LYS A 102 19.90 17.25 10.09
C LYS A 102 19.84 16.59 8.72
N ASP A 103 19.89 15.26 8.67
CA ASP A 103 19.88 14.48 7.44
C ASP A 103 18.54 14.64 6.71
N ALA A 104 17.43 14.54 7.44
CA ALA A 104 16.09 14.72 6.87
C ALA A 104 15.83 16.16 6.40
N LEU A 105 16.29 17.17 7.14
CA LEU A 105 16.15 18.57 6.73
C LEU A 105 16.97 18.88 5.47
N ASN A 106 18.16 18.31 5.31
CA ASN A 106 18.98 18.50 4.10
C ASN A 106 18.42 17.78 2.87
N THR A 107 17.77 16.62 3.05
CA THR A 107 17.32 15.78 1.93
C THR A 107 15.86 16.00 1.56
N LYS A 108 14.99 16.10 2.56
CA LYS A 108 13.53 16.20 2.40
C LYS A 108 12.99 17.58 2.75
N GLY A 109 13.82 18.44 3.35
CA GLY A 109 13.39 19.77 3.80
C GLY A 109 12.50 19.77 5.05
N THR A 110 12.14 18.60 5.58
CA THR A 110 11.23 18.45 6.73
C THR A 110 11.71 17.36 7.69
N TRP A 111 11.34 17.47 8.96
CA TRP A 111 11.58 16.44 9.96
C TRP A 111 10.60 16.54 11.13
N SER A 112 10.19 15.40 11.69
CA SER A 112 9.35 15.35 12.89
C SER A 112 9.99 14.46 13.95
N GLY A 113 10.03 14.94 15.19
CA GLY A 113 10.52 14.14 16.31
C GLY A 113 10.86 14.94 17.56
N TYR A 114 11.34 14.24 18.58
CA TYR A 114 11.77 14.84 19.84
C TYR A 114 13.12 15.54 19.67
N ILE A 115 13.14 16.85 19.88
CA ILE A 115 14.36 17.66 19.80
C ILE A 115 14.39 18.74 20.88
N ARG A 116 15.58 19.02 21.42
CA ARG A 116 15.79 20.09 22.39
C ARG A 116 15.65 21.46 21.73
N SER A 117 15.12 22.45 22.45
CA SER A 117 14.82 23.79 21.92
C SER A 117 15.98 24.78 22.01
N SER A 118 17.16 24.37 22.46
CA SER A 118 18.34 25.23 22.59
C SER A 118 19.53 24.64 21.83
N SER A 119 20.33 25.53 21.22
CA SER A 119 21.59 25.19 20.56
C SER A 119 22.48 24.37 21.51
N PRO A 120 23.08 23.26 21.05
CA PRO A 120 23.21 22.84 19.64
C PRO A 120 22.07 21.93 19.13
N TYR A 121 20.86 21.98 19.71
CA TYR A 121 19.66 21.26 19.24
C TYR A 121 19.86 19.74 19.10
N ASN A 122 20.30 19.11 20.21
CA ASN A 122 20.47 17.65 20.28
C ASN A 122 19.13 16.91 20.18
N CYS A 123 19.16 15.65 19.71
CA CYS A 123 17.99 14.78 19.71
C CYS A 123 17.45 14.56 21.14
N GLY A 124 16.16 14.22 21.23
CA GLY A 124 15.44 13.92 22.47
C GLY A 124 14.82 15.16 23.12
N GLY A 125 14.53 15.08 24.42
CA GLY A 125 13.72 16.07 25.13
C GLY A 125 12.26 15.65 25.22
N HIS A 126 11.40 16.54 25.72
CA HIS A 126 10.00 16.22 26.06
C HIS A 126 8.98 16.75 25.05
N THR A 127 9.44 17.41 23.98
CA THR A 127 8.55 18.03 23.00
C THR A 127 8.86 17.47 21.62
N ASN A 128 7.85 16.86 21.00
CA ASN A 128 7.88 16.50 19.60
C ASN A 128 7.64 17.76 18.75
N ARG A 129 8.43 17.97 17.70
CA ARG A 129 8.39 19.16 16.85
C ARG A 129 8.39 18.76 15.38
N ASN A 130 7.62 19.50 14.60
CA ASN A 130 7.67 19.47 13.14
C ASN A 130 8.56 20.62 12.68
N LEU A 131 9.72 20.30 12.13
CA LEU A 131 10.71 21.23 11.60
C LEU A 131 10.65 21.26 10.08
N PHE A 132 10.86 22.44 9.52
CA PHE A 132 10.82 22.72 8.09
C PHE A 132 11.97 23.64 7.73
N THR A 133 12.70 23.38 6.66
CA THR A 133 13.62 24.36 6.10
C THR A 133 12.84 25.50 5.46
N GLY A 134 13.39 26.72 5.45
CA GLY A 134 12.77 27.84 4.75
C GLY A 134 12.63 27.57 3.26
N ARG A 135 13.61 26.84 2.68
CA ARG A 135 13.56 26.38 1.30
C ARG A 135 12.35 25.49 1.02
N TYR A 136 12.07 24.52 1.89
CA TYR A 136 10.86 23.69 1.79
C TYR A 136 9.57 24.49 1.93
N LEU A 137 9.52 25.45 2.86
CA LEU A 137 8.33 26.29 3.02
C LEU A 137 8.10 27.16 1.78
N ASN A 138 9.16 27.72 1.19
CA ASN A 138 9.07 28.47 -0.06
C ASN A 138 8.59 27.58 -1.22
N TYR A 139 9.12 26.36 -1.36
CA TYR A 139 8.60 25.38 -2.30
C TYR A 139 7.09 25.11 -2.10
N TYR A 140 6.66 24.93 -0.85
CA TYR A 140 5.28 24.58 -0.52
C TYR A 140 4.28 25.74 -0.75
N PHE A 141 4.72 26.98 -0.52
CA PHE A 141 3.89 28.19 -0.62
C PHE A 141 4.05 28.95 -1.94
N SER A 142 5.02 28.59 -2.78
CA SER A 142 5.22 29.22 -4.08
C SER A 142 3.96 29.17 -4.94
N GLU A 143 3.64 30.29 -5.59
CA GLU A 143 2.52 30.39 -6.53
C GLU A 143 2.82 29.69 -7.88
N GLU A 144 4.09 29.39 -8.17
CA GLU A 144 4.52 28.59 -9.33
C GLU A 144 4.33 27.08 -9.08
N THR A 145 4.08 26.69 -7.84
CA THR A 145 3.83 25.29 -7.49
C THR A 145 2.44 24.89 -7.97
N THR A 146 2.37 24.27 -9.16
CA THR A 146 1.13 23.71 -9.69
C THR A 146 0.58 22.67 -8.74
N ARG A 147 -0.68 22.81 -8.36
CA ARG A 147 -1.42 21.85 -7.54
C ARG A 147 -2.35 21.06 -8.43
N GLY A 148 -2.29 19.73 -8.30
CA GLY A 148 -3.20 18.81 -8.95
C GLY A 148 -3.96 18.04 -7.88
N ARG A 149 -5.19 17.62 -8.18
CA ARG A 149 -5.91 16.71 -7.27
C ARG A 149 -5.15 15.40 -7.19
N LYS A 150 -5.07 14.80 -6.00
CA LYS A 150 -4.41 13.49 -5.79
C LYS A 150 -4.91 12.45 -6.77
N ILE A 151 -6.22 12.44 -7.04
CA ILE A 151 -6.81 11.51 -7.99
C ILE A 151 -6.28 11.67 -9.42
N ASP A 152 -6.04 12.89 -9.87
CA ASP A 152 -5.54 13.14 -11.23
C ASP A 152 -4.08 12.69 -11.35
N VAL A 153 -3.25 13.02 -10.35
CA VAL A 153 -1.85 12.57 -10.27
C VAL A 153 -1.77 11.03 -10.23
N ALA A 154 -2.64 10.39 -9.45
CA ALA A 154 -2.69 8.93 -9.34
C ALA A 154 -3.08 8.25 -10.66
N ARG A 155 -4.07 8.80 -11.38
CA ARG A 155 -4.44 8.32 -12.72
C ARG A 155 -3.26 8.44 -13.68
N ASP A 156 -2.61 9.60 -13.74
CA ASP A 156 -1.49 9.85 -14.65
C ASP A 156 -0.31 8.92 -14.39
N ALA A 157 0.01 8.66 -13.12
CA ALA A 157 1.06 7.72 -12.74
C ALA A 157 0.76 6.29 -13.23
N ILE A 158 -0.47 5.80 -13.05
CA ILE A 158 -0.85 4.46 -13.54
C ILE A 158 -0.87 4.42 -15.06
N LYS A 159 -1.45 5.43 -15.74
CA LYS A 159 -1.45 5.48 -17.20
C LYS A 159 -0.05 5.48 -17.80
N GLY A 160 0.86 6.25 -17.19
CA GLY A 160 2.27 6.29 -17.55
C GLY A 160 2.97 4.94 -17.34
N LEU A 161 2.71 4.27 -16.21
CA LEU A 161 3.22 2.93 -15.94
C LEU A 161 2.72 1.92 -16.99
N LEU A 162 1.42 1.89 -17.28
CA LEU A 162 0.83 0.99 -18.28
C LEU A 162 1.40 1.22 -19.67
N GLN A 163 1.60 2.48 -20.07
CA GLN A 163 2.24 2.82 -21.34
C GLN A 163 3.68 2.30 -21.37
N LYS A 164 4.44 2.51 -20.29
CA LYS A 164 5.83 2.04 -20.21
C LYS A 164 5.93 0.52 -20.31
N LEU A 165 5.05 -0.22 -19.62
CA LEU A 165 5.02 -1.69 -19.69
C LEU A 165 4.74 -2.19 -21.12
N LEU A 166 3.88 -1.51 -21.87
CA LEU A 166 3.64 -1.81 -23.28
C LEU A 166 4.84 -1.48 -24.17
N ASP A 167 5.44 -0.31 -23.99
CA ASP A 167 6.59 0.14 -24.79
C ASP A 167 7.80 -0.78 -24.58
N ASP A 168 7.98 -1.27 -23.35
CA ASP A 168 9.03 -2.23 -22.98
C ASP A 168 8.70 -3.68 -23.41
N GLY A 169 7.48 -3.95 -23.90
CA GLY A 169 7.05 -5.28 -24.32
C GLY A 169 7.00 -6.30 -23.18
N ILE A 170 6.60 -5.86 -21.98
CA ILE A 170 6.51 -6.73 -20.81
C ILE A 170 5.22 -7.56 -20.88
N ASP A 171 5.36 -8.88 -20.92
CA ASP A 171 4.23 -9.81 -20.89
C ASP A 171 3.62 -9.85 -19.48
N ILE A 172 2.52 -9.11 -19.29
CA ILE A 172 1.80 -8.99 -18.02
C ILE A 172 0.30 -8.94 -18.25
N ARG A 173 -0.47 -9.36 -17.24
CA ARG A 173 -1.93 -9.30 -17.25
C ARG A 173 -2.39 -8.28 -16.23
N VAL A 174 -3.15 -7.28 -16.65
CA VAL A 174 -3.53 -6.17 -15.77
C VAL A 174 -5.04 -5.99 -15.74
N GLY A 175 -5.56 -5.79 -14.53
CA GLY A 175 -6.94 -5.41 -14.28
C GLY A 175 -6.99 -4.22 -13.31
N LEU A 176 -8.18 -3.63 -13.20
CA LEU A 176 -8.42 -2.45 -12.39
C LEU A 176 -9.65 -2.65 -11.51
N MET A 177 -9.50 -2.29 -10.25
CA MET A 177 -10.53 -2.29 -9.22
C MET A 177 -10.60 -0.88 -8.61
N ARG A 178 -11.77 -0.50 -8.12
CA ARG A 178 -11.95 0.73 -7.33
C ARG A 178 -12.80 0.45 -6.10
N PHE A 179 -12.79 1.36 -5.13
CA PHE A 179 -13.74 1.32 -4.02
C PHE A 179 -15.18 1.48 -4.52
N ASN A 180 -16.14 0.88 -3.82
CA ASN A 180 -17.54 0.98 -4.21
C ASN A 180 -18.17 2.34 -3.92
N GLY A 181 -17.63 3.00 -2.90
CA GLY A 181 -18.14 4.18 -2.23
C GLY A 181 -18.69 5.29 -3.11
N THR A 182 -19.84 5.80 -2.69
CA THR A 182 -20.37 7.13 -3.00
C THR A 182 -21.02 7.69 -1.74
N GLY A 183 -20.73 8.93 -1.35
CA GLY A 183 -21.23 9.54 -0.11
C GLY A 183 -20.72 8.87 1.17
N SER A 184 -21.20 9.32 2.35
CA SER A 184 -20.57 8.98 3.64
C SER A 184 -21.18 7.78 4.40
N SER A 185 -22.16 7.06 3.84
CA SER A 185 -22.84 5.96 4.54
C SER A 185 -22.07 4.65 4.47
N ILE A 186 -21.91 3.92 5.58
CA ILE A 186 -21.30 2.57 5.63
C ILE A 186 -21.94 1.65 4.57
N SER A 187 -23.27 1.64 4.45
CA SER A 187 -23.99 0.80 3.50
C SER A 187 -23.71 1.09 2.02
N SER A 188 -23.11 2.25 1.71
CA SER A 188 -22.75 2.66 0.35
C SER A 188 -21.26 2.51 0.06
N ASN A 189 -20.44 2.23 1.07
CA ASN A 189 -18.97 2.17 0.99
C ASN A 189 -18.41 0.77 1.25
N ILE A 190 -19.17 -0.26 0.86
CA ILE A 190 -18.82 -1.66 1.14
C ILE A 190 -17.78 -2.14 0.13
N GLY A 191 -16.54 -2.36 0.58
CA GLY A 191 -15.42 -2.86 -0.20
C GLY A 191 -15.22 -2.20 -1.57
N GLY A 192 -14.83 -3.01 -2.56
CA GLY A 192 -14.54 -2.53 -3.91
C GLY A 192 -15.24 -3.32 -5.01
N ARG A 193 -15.05 -2.89 -6.25
CA ARG A 193 -15.53 -3.57 -7.45
C ARG A 193 -14.53 -3.53 -8.59
N ILE A 194 -14.49 -4.61 -9.34
CA ILE A 194 -13.74 -4.67 -10.60
C ILE A 194 -14.35 -3.64 -11.56
N SER A 195 -13.49 -2.84 -12.19
CA SER A 195 -13.83 -1.90 -13.26
C SER A 195 -13.31 -2.37 -14.61
N VAL A 196 -12.18 -3.09 -14.61
CA VAL A 196 -11.66 -3.80 -15.77
C VAL A 196 -11.13 -5.15 -15.30
N ALA A 197 -11.65 -6.24 -15.86
CA ALA A 197 -11.17 -7.57 -15.52
C ALA A 197 -9.72 -7.76 -15.99
N ILE A 198 -8.95 -8.57 -15.25
CA ILE A 198 -7.57 -8.88 -15.59
C ILE A 198 -7.52 -9.59 -16.95
N ASN A 199 -6.75 -9.02 -17.87
CA ASN A 199 -6.45 -9.62 -19.16
C ASN A 199 -5.02 -9.24 -19.59
N ASP A 200 -4.52 -9.89 -20.64
CA ASP A 200 -3.21 -9.59 -21.22
C ASP A 200 -3.12 -8.09 -21.57
N LEU A 201 -2.03 -7.43 -21.17
CA LEU A 201 -1.83 -6.02 -21.41
C LEU A 201 -1.42 -5.82 -22.87
N ASP A 202 -2.40 -5.53 -23.71
CA ASP A 202 -2.24 -5.05 -25.08
C ASP A 202 -2.83 -3.64 -25.24
N ALA A 203 -2.79 -3.10 -26.46
CA ALA A 203 -3.34 -1.77 -26.76
C ALA A 203 -4.85 -1.67 -26.47
N ALA A 204 -5.61 -2.76 -26.63
CA ALA A 204 -7.06 -2.77 -26.40
C ALA A 204 -7.36 -2.80 -24.90
N GLN A 205 -6.66 -3.66 -24.14
CA GLN A 205 -6.77 -3.71 -22.69
C GLN A 205 -6.34 -2.40 -22.06
N LYS A 206 -5.26 -1.78 -22.55
CA LYS A 206 -4.83 -0.46 -22.08
C LYS A 206 -5.87 0.62 -22.33
N ALA A 207 -6.54 0.61 -23.50
CA ALA A 207 -7.61 1.55 -23.77
C ALA A 207 -8.80 1.39 -22.80
N LEU A 208 -9.13 0.15 -22.40
CA LEU A 208 -10.15 -0.11 -21.36
C LEU A 208 -9.71 0.41 -19.98
N LEU A 209 -8.46 0.18 -19.60
CA LEU A 209 -7.88 0.67 -18.35
C LEU A 209 -7.86 2.20 -18.30
N ASP A 210 -7.40 2.85 -19.38
CA ASP A 210 -7.37 4.31 -19.49
C ASP A 210 -8.78 4.91 -19.37
N ALA A 211 -9.75 4.35 -20.09
CA ALA A 211 -11.13 4.82 -20.06
C ALA A 211 -11.78 4.65 -18.67
N ALA A 212 -11.47 3.55 -17.97
CA ALA A 212 -11.93 3.35 -16.60
C ALA A 212 -11.31 4.38 -15.65
N LEU A 213 -10.00 4.61 -15.74
CA LEU A 213 -9.28 5.61 -14.95
C LEU A 213 -9.84 7.02 -15.18
N ASP A 214 -10.11 7.40 -16.43
CA ASP A 214 -10.72 8.70 -16.78
C ASP A 214 -12.10 8.91 -16.15
N GLY A 215 -12.85 7.82 -15.95
CA GLY A 215 -14.17 7.86 -15.33
C GLY A 215 -14.16 7.91 -13.80
N TYR A 216 -13.02 7.71 -13.14
CA TYR A 216 -12.96 7.70 -11.68
C TYR A 216 -13.18 9.09 -11.12
N GLN A 217 -13.91 9.20 -10.01
CA GLN A 217 -14.16 10.44 -9.29
C GLN A 217 -13.92 10.20 -7.80
N ALA A 218 -13.43 11.21 -7.10
CA ALA A 218 -13.19 11.15 -5.67
C ALA A 218 -14.54 11.30 -4.93
N ASP A 219 -15.03 10.19 -4.38
CA ASP A 219 -16.27 10.12 -3.63
C ASP A 219 -16.29 8.87 -2.72
N GLY A 220 -16.93 9.01 -1.57
CA GLY A 220 -17.07 7.93 -0.60
C GLY A 220 -15.93 7.83 0.40
N GLY A 221 -15.95 6.74 1.17
CA GLY A 221 -14.94 6.38 2.16
C GLY A 221 -13.87 5.44 1.62
N THR A 222 -13.01 4.99 2.52
CA THR A 222 -11.75 4.29 2.22
C THR A 222 -11.76 2.85 2.79
N PRO A 223 -12.56 1.91 2.25
CA PRO A 223 -12.70 0.53 2.76
C PRO A 223 -11.53 -0.36 2.29
N LEU A 224 -10.34 -0.14 2.86
CA LEU A 224 -9.09 -0.76 2.43
C LEU A 224 -9.11 -2.28 2.55
N ALA A 225 -9.34 -2.80 3.75
CA ALA A 225 -9.32 -4.22 4.07
C ALA A 225 -10.47 -4.96 3.39
N GLU A 226 -11.67 -4.37 3.35
CA GLU A 226 -12.82 -4.92 2.64
C GLU A 226 -12.56 -5.03 1.13
N SER A 227 -11.94 -4.02 0.53
CA SER A 227 -11.60 -4.03 -0.89
C SER A 227 -10.52 -5.06 -1.21
N LEU A 228 -9.53 -5.21 -0.34
CA LEU A 228 -8.50 -6.24 -0.50
C LEU A 228 -9.10 -7.65 -0.35
N ALA A 229 -10.01 -7.84 0.60
CA ALA A 229 -10.70 -9.12 0.79
C ALA A 229 -11.59 -9.46 -0.42
N GLU A 230 -12.29 -8.48 -0.97
CA GLU A 230 -13.07 -8.64 -2.19
C GLU A 230 -12.18 -8.98 -3.41
N ALA A 231 -10.99 -8.38 -3.53
CA ALA A 231 -10.01 -8.77 -4.53
C ALA A 231 -9.57 -10.24 -4.38
N GLY A 232 -9.38 -10.70 -3.14
CA GLY A 232 -9.14 -12.11 -2.84
C GLY A 232 -10.24 -13.03 -3.36
N LEU A 233 -11.51 -12.65 -3.19
CA LEU A 233 -12.66 -13.38 -3.75
C LEU A 233 -12.66 -13.39 -5.28
N TYR A 234 -12.25 -12.29 -5.92
CA TYR A 234 -12.09 -12.22 -7.38
C TYR A 234 -11.01 -13.18 -7.88
N PHE A 235 -9.81 -13.15 -7.29
CA PHE A 235 -8.73 -14.08 -7.62
C PHE A 235 -9.13 -15.54 -7.39
N ALA A 236 -9.87 -15.84 -6.33
CA ALA A 236 -10.34 -17.18 -6.02
C ALA A 236 -11.57 -17.64 -6.83
N GLY A 237 -12.14 -16.78 -7.69
CA GLY A 237 -13.35 -17.10 -8.46
C GLY A 237 -14.58 -17.38 -7.59
N LYS A 238 -14.70 -16.70 -6.45
CA LYS A 238 -15.78 -16.91 -5.47
C LYS A 238 -16.94 -15.93 -5.67
N GLN A 239 -18.02 -16.13 -4.91
CA GLN A 239 -19.13 -15.20 -4.84
C GLN A 239 -18.62 -13.86 -4.28
N SER A 240 -18.95 -12.77 -4.96
CA SER A 240 -18.69 -11.43 -4.43
C SER A 240 -19.42 -11.19 -3.13
N TRP A 241 -18.71 -10.59 -2.19
CA TRP A 241 -19.30 -10.10 -0.96
C TRP A 241 -19.78 -8.67 -1.14
N ALA A 242 -18.97 -7.76 -1.67
CA ALA A 242 -19.32 -6.33 -1.75
C ALA A 242 -20.37 -5.97 -2.83
N ASN A 243 -20.59 -6.84 -3.83
CA ASN A 243 -21.33 -6.52 -5.05
C ASN A 243 -22.55 -7.41 -5.30
N SER A 244 -23.20 -7.89 -4.23
CA SER A 244 -24.43 -8.68 -4.35
C SER A 244 -25.52 -7.92 -5.13
N GLY A 245 -26.09 -8.58 -6.14
CA GLY A 245 -27.11 -8.00 -7.01
C GLY A 245 -26.61 -6.92 -7.99
N LYS A 246 -25.29 -6.68 -8.05
CA LYS A 246 -24.66 -5.77 -9.00
C LYS A 246 -23.97 -6.57 -10.11
N THR A 247 -23.73 -5.91 -11.23
CA THR A 247 -22.89 -6.44 -12.31
C THR A 247 -21.55 -5.73 -12.30
N THR A 248 -20.47 -6.50 -12.38
CA THR A 248 -19.10 -6.00 -12.51
C THR A 248 -18.37 -6.84 -13.56
N PRO A 249 -17.36 -6.30 -14.25
CA PRO A 249 -16.55 -7.08 -15.19
C PRO A 249 -15.94 -8.32 -14.52
N GLY A 250 -15.91 -9.43 -15.24
CA GLY A 250 -15.39 -10.70 -14.72
C GLY A 250 -16.34 -11.40 -13.73
N MET A 251 -17.59 -10.95 -13.59
CA MET A 251 -18.60 -11.55 -12.71
C MET A 251 -19.80 -12.05 -13.51
N SER A 252 -20.31 -13.24 -13.14
CA SER A 252 -21.56 -13.78 -13.71
C SER A 252 -22.79 -13.02 -13.22
N SER A 253 -23.94 -13.23 -13.86
CA SER A 253 -25.22 -12.67 -13.40
C SER A 253 -25.64 -13.12 -11.99
N GLN A 254 -25.06 -14.19 -11.46
CA GLN A 254 -25.30 -14.69 -10.11
C GLN A 254 -24.34 -14.09 -9.08
N GLY A 255 -23.39 -13.25 -9.50
CA GLY A 255 -22.42 -12.62 -8.61
C GLY A 255 -21.17 -13.45 -8.33
N MET A 256 -20.96 -14.54 -9.07
CA MET A 256 -19.75 -15.37 -8.99
C MET A 256 -18.66 -14.79 -9.88
N TYR A 257 -17.47 -14.56 -9.33
CA TYR A 257 -16.32 -14.14 -10.11
C TYR A 257 -15.78 -15.28 -10.98
N THR A 258 -15.26 -14.90 -12.13
CA THR A 258 -14.37 -15.75 -12.94
C THR A 258 -12.94 -15.48 -12.49
N SER A 259 -12.26 -16.49 -11.97
CA SER A 259 -10.88 -16.35 -11.54
C SER A 259 -9.97 -15.96 -12.73
N PRO A 260 -9.07 -14.99 -12.56
CA PRO A 260 -8.01 -14.68 -13.52
C PRO A 260 -6.81 -15.62 -13.44
N ILE A 261 -6.74 -16.49 -12.41
CA ILE A 261 -5.65 -17.46 -12.23
C ILE A 261 -5.85 -18.59 -13.24
N ARG A 262 -4.87 -18.75 -14.14
CA ARG A 262 -4.86 -19.76 -15.19
C ARG A 262 -3.93 -20.93 -14.90
N TRP A 263 -2.85 -20.67 -14.16
CA TRP A 263 -1.82 -21.66 -13.82
C TRP A 263 -1.46 -21.63 -12.35
N ARG A 264 -1.17 -22.80 -11.77
CA ARG A 264 -0.77 -22.94 -10.36
C ARG A 264 0.55 -22.25 -10.00
N CYS A 265 1.42 -22.02 -10.99
CA CYS A 265 2.67 -21.28 -10.85
C CYS A 265 2.57 -19.80 -11.26
N GLN A 266 1.40 -19.33 -11.68
CA GLN A 266 1.20 -17.94 -12.08
C GLN A 266 1.29 -17.04 -10.85
N GLN A 267 2.18 -16.04 -10.90
CA GLN A 267 2.26 -15.03 -9.86
C GLN A 267 1.04 -14.10 -9.92
N ASN A 268 0.52 -13.73 -8.76
CA ASN A 268 -0.64 -12.85 -8.62
C ASN A 268 -0.29 -11.72 -7.66
N HIS A 269 -0.45 -10.49 -8.11
CA HIS A 269 -0.12 -9.29 -7.34
C HIS A 269 -1.35 -8.39 -7.21
N ILE A 270 -1.47 -7.78 -6.04
CA ILE A 270 -2.43 -6.72 -5.79
C ILE A 270 -1.64 -5.46 -5.43
N ILE A 271 -1.89 -4.37 -6.15
CA ILE A 271 -1.33 -3.06 -5.84
C ILE A 271 -2.49 -2.20 -5.33
N LEU A 272 -2.48 -1.87 -4.04
CA LEU A 272 -3.45 -0.99 -3.42
C LEU A 272 -2.88 0.43 -3.37
N MET A 273 -3.47 1.35 -4.11
CA MET A 273 -3.07 2.76 -4.16
C MET A 273 -4.07 3.60 -3.38
N THR A 274 -3.65 4.22 -2.28
CA THR A 274 -4.48 5.00 -1.34
C THR A 274 -3.73 6.22 -0.79
N ASP A 275 -4.46 7.26 -0.39
CA ASP A 275 -3.88 8.48 0.21
C ASP A 275 -4.04 8.58 1.74
N GLY A 276 -4.66 7.59 2.38
CA GLY A 276 -5.00 7.72 3.80
C GLY A 276 -5.39 6.44 4.51
N ASN A 277 -5.76 6.62 5.78
CA ASN A 277 -6.20 5.58 6.69
C ASN A 277 -7.55 5.00 6.25
N SER A 278 -7.81 3.75 6.66
CA SER A 278 -9.10 3.10 6.46
C SER A 278 -10.25 3.92 7.05
N GLN A 279 -11.39 3.92 6.37
CA GLN A 279 -12.67 4.42 6.86
C GLN A 279 -13.75 3.45 6.43
N VAL A 280 -14.82 3.32 7.23
CA VAL A 280 -15.95 2.43 6.92
C VAL A 280 -15.50 1.03 6.48
N ASP A 281 -14.57 0.45 7.23
CA ASP A 281 -13.79 -0.74 6.84
C ASP A 281 -13.91 -1.85 7.89
N GLN A 282 -15.11 -2.04 8.43
CA GLN A 282 -15.36 -2.95 9.56
C GLN A 282 -15.64 -4.38 9.12
N GLY A 283 -15.79 -4.61 7.81
CA GLY A 283 -16.15 -5.89 7.24
C GLY A 283 -17.64 -6.17 7.29
N ASP A 284 -18.45 -5.16 7.65
CA ASP A 284 -19.89 -5.23 7.79
C ASP A 284 -20.61 -4.60 6.58
N GLY A 285 -21.93 -4.51 6.62
CA GLY A 285 -22.72 -3.84 5.58
C GLY A 285 -23.27 -4.77 4.49
N ASN A 286 -22.76 -6.01 4.37
CA ASN A 286 -23.42 -7.03 3.55
C ASN A 286 -23.42 -8.44 4.18
N GLY A 287 -24.49 -8.76 4.91
CA GLY A 287 -24.69 -10.09 5.46
C GLY A 287 -23.73 -10.42 6.61
N THR A 288 -22.98 -11.52 6.47
CA THR A 288 -21.97 -11.92 7.48
C THR A 288 -20.69 -11.16 7.26
N ASN A 289 -20.03 -10.82 8.37
CA ASN A 289 -18.82 -10.02 8.36
C ASN A 289 -17.70 -10.72 7.55
N ILE A 290 -17.09 -10.04 6.59
CA ILE A 290 -16.14 -10.65 5.65
C ILE A 290 -14.85 -11.13 6.33
N PHE A 291 -14.40 -10.45 7.39
CA PHE A 291 -13.17 -10.77 8.11
C PHE A 291 -13.33 -11.96 9.05
N THR A 292 -14.51 -12.10 9.68
CA THR A 292 -14.75 -13.11 10.72
C THR A 292 -15.59 -14.30 10.27
N ARG A 293 -16.26 -14.23 9.11
CA ARG A 293 -17.05 -15.37 8.61
C ARG A 293 -16.17 -16.60 8.40
N SER A 294 -16.64 -17.75 8.86
CA SER A 294 -15.89 -19.02 8.81
C SER A 294 -15.62 -19.52 7.39
N ASN A 295 -16.28 -18.96 6.39
CA ASN A 295 -16.21 -19.40 5.00
C ASN A 295 -15.71 -18.30 4.05
N TYR A 296 -14.84 -17.40 4.52
CA TYR A 296 -14.21 -16.42 3.63
C TYR A 296 -13.50 -17.13 2.47
N MET A 297 -12.62 -18.09 2.81
CA MET A 297 -11.92 -18.88 1.80
C MET A 297 -11.59 -20.27 2.33
N ASN A 298 -11.94 -21.30 1.55
CA ASN A 298 -11.64 -22.71 1.83
C ASN A 298 -12.04 -23.19 3.23
N GLY A 299 -13.17 -22.69 3.75
CA GLY A 299 -13.65 -23.04 5.09
C GLY A 299 -12.86 -22.40 6.22
N ARG A 300 -12.15 -21.30 5.95
CA ARG A 300 -11.40 -20.49 6.92
C ARG A 300 -11.92 -19.06 6.93
N SER A 301 -11.89 -18.44 8.11
CA SER A 301 -12.00 -16.99 8.30
C SER A 301 -10.65 -16.33 8.09
N ILE A 302 -10.65 -15.02 7.82
CA ILE A 302 -9.42 -14.23 7.83
C ILE A 302 -8.85 -14.24 9.25
N GLY A 303 -9.64 -13.70 10.19
CA GLY A 303 -9.27 -13.61 11.61
C GLY A 303 -8.04 -12.74 11.86
N ASP A 304 -7.74 -12.54 13.15
CA ASP A 304 -6.52 -11.85 13.61
C ASP A 304 -5.31 -12.78 13.33
N ARG A 305 -4.54 -12.45 12.30
CA ARG A 305 -3.44 -13.26 11.75
C ARG A 305 -2.10 -12.87 12.34
N ASP A 306 -1.90 -11.62 12.70
CA ASP A 306 -0.65 -11.14 13.28
C ASP A 306 -0.64 -11.21 14.83
N ASN A 307 -1.82 -11.41 15.44
CA ASN A 307 -2.06 -11.50 16.89
C ASN A 307 -1.60 -10.25 17.65
N ASP A 308 -1.67 -9.08 17.03
CA ASP A 308 -1.36 -7.81 17.68
C ASP A 308 -2.45 -7.36 18.67
N GLY A 309 -3.63 -7.99 18.58
CA GLY A 309 -4.80 -7.71 19.40
C GLY A 309 -5.46 -6.38 19.08
N ALA A 310 -5.22 -5.79 17.92
CA ALA A 310 -5.79 -4.53 17.46
C ALA A 310 -7.11 -4.66 16.71
N ASP A 311 -7.50 -5.89 16.33
CA ASP A 311 -8.71 -6.17 15.57
C ASP A 311 -9.83 -6.86 16.38
N PRO A 312 -11.12 -6.45 16.23
CA PRO A 312 -11.63 -5.37 15.38
C PRO A 312 -11.49 -3.96 16.00
N GLY A 313 -10.73 -3.77 17.07
CA GLY A 313 -10.51 -2.41 17.58
C GLY A 313 -9.76 -2.32 18.91
N THR A 314 -8.50 -1.94 18.85
CA THR A 314 -7.84 -1.22 19.97
C THR A 314 -7.47 0.22 19.63
N SER A 315 -7.77 0.71 18.44
CA SER A 315 -7.38 2.06 18.02
C SER A 315 -8.57 2.98 17.70
N ASN A 316 -8.43 4.25 18.08
CA ASN A 316 -9.37 5.33 17.81
C ASN A 316 -9.27 5.78 16.34
N PHE A 317 -9.60 4.91 15.38
CA PHE A 317 -9.72 5.36 14.01
C PHE A 317 -10.96 6.25 13.84
N ASP A 318 -10.79 7.34 13.10
CA ASP A 318 -11.91 8.17 12.68
C ASP A 318 -12.83 7.37 11.74
N ASN A 319 -14.14 7.64 11.82
CA ASN A 319 -15.14 7.16 10.86
C ASN A 319 -15.16 5.64 10.59
N ASN A 320 -15.00 4.82 11.64
CA ASN A 320 -15.11 3.35 11.56
C ASN A 320 -13.99 2.69 10.71
N GLY A 321 -12.78 3.23 10.76
CA GLY A 321 -11.57 2.53 10.27
C GLY A 321 -11.16 1.36 11.17
N THR A 322 -10.28 0.50 10.66
CA THR A 322 -9.80 -0.74 11.32
C THR A 322 -8.34 -1.06 10.97
N HIS A 323 -7.78 -2.09 11.60
CA HIS A 323 -6.43 -2.61 11.31
C HIS A 323 -6.44 -3.85 10.41
N TRP A 324 -7.59 -4.38 10.02
CA TRP A 324 -7.72 -5.62 9.23
C TRP A 324 -6.93 -5.71 7.91
N LEU A 325 -6.36 -4.62 7.39
CA LEU A 325 -5.69 -4.62 6.09
C LEU A 325 -4.52 -5.60 6.05
N ASP A 326 -3.66 -5.60 7.08
CA ASP A 326 -2.52 -6.49 7.15
C ASP A 326 -2.91 -7.94 7.47
N ASP A 327 -3.98 -8.17 8.23
CA ASP A 327 -4.56 -9.50 8.41
C ASP A 327 -5.07 -10.11 7.11
N VAL A 328 -5.81 -9.32 6.32
CA VAL A 328 -6.30 -9.73 4.99
C VAL A 328 -5.11 -10.01 4.08
N ALA A 329 -4.10 -9.13 4.07
CA ALA A 329 -2.90 -9.32 3.26
C ALA A 329 -2.15 -10.59 3.67
N LYS A 330 -1.99 -10.83 4.97
CA LYS A 330 -1.35 -12.03 5.52
C LYS A 330 -2.11 -13.30 5.16
N PHE A 331 -3.45 -13.27 5.24
CA PHE A 331 -4.28 -14.39 4.83
C PHE A 331 -4.07 -14.72 3.35
N LEU A 332 -4.13 -13.71 2.47
CA LEU A 332 -3.97 -13.91 1.02
C LEU A 332 -2.56 -14.37 0.63
N TYR A 333 -1.56 -14.04 1.45
CA TYR A 333 -0.19 -14.51 1.27
C TYR A 333 0.00 -15.97 1.72
N ASP A 334 -0.60 -16.36 2.84
CA ASP A 334 -0.40 -17.69 3.45
C ASP A 334 -1.28 -18.79 2.85
N GLU A 335 -2.49 -18.45 2.40
CA GLU A 335 -3.54 -19.42 2.08
C GLU A 335 -3.72 -19.56 0.57
N ASP A 336 -3.84 -20.80 0.10
CA ASP A 336 -4.13 -21.08 -1.30
C ASP A 336 -5.50 -20.54 -1.71
N LEU A 337 -5.56 -19.75 -2.79
CA LEU A 337 -6.83 -19.17 -3.25
C LEU A 337 -7.73 -20.20 -3.96
N ILE A 338 -7.12 -21.16 -4.66
CA ILE A 338 -7.78 -22.21 -5.44
C ILE A 338 -7.18 -23.56 -5.03
N ILE A 339 -8.02 -24.44 -4.48
CA ILE A 339 -7.59 -25.77 -3.99
C ILE A 339 -8.18 -26.94 -4.80
N ASN A 340 -9.18 -26.67 -5.64
CA ASN A 340 -9.91 -27.67 -6.40
C ASN A 340 -9.80 -27.41 -7.90
N GLY A 341 -9.92 -28.47 -8.69
CA GLY A 341 -9.87 -28.40 -10.15
C GLY A 341 -8.45 -28.46 -10.69
N THR A 342 -8.34 -28.21 -12.00
CA THR A 342 -7.08 -28.23 -12.76
C THR A 342 -6.82 -26.88 -13.38
N ASP A 343 -5.54 -26.54 -13.52
CA ASP A 343 -5.10 -25.40 -14.28
C ASP A 343 -5.27 -25.60 -15.81
N GLU A 344 -4.94 -24.59 -16.60
CA GLU A 344 -5.06 -24.66 -18.07
C GLU A 344 -4.09 -25.69 -18.71
N ALA A 345 -3.07 -26.14 -17.98
CA ALA A 345 -2.20 -27.23 -18.40
C ALA A 345 -2.75 -28.62 -18.01
N GLY A 346 -3.89 -28.69 -17.31
CA GLY A 346 -4.50 -29.93 -16.83
C GLY A 346 -3.92 -30.43 -15.50
N GLU A 347 -3.05 -29.66 -14.84
CA GLU A 347 -2.43 -30.02 -13.57
C GLU A 347 -3.33 -29.61 -12.39
N PRO A 348 -3.46 -30.43 -11.33
CA PRO A 348 -4.29 -30.07 -10.18
C PRO A 348 -3.72 -28.87 -9.40
N TYR A 349 -4.59 -27.92 -9.03
CA TYR A 349 -4.18 -26.76 -8.21
C TYR A 349 -3.67 -27.20 -6.82
N GLY A 350 -4.40 -28.06 -6.12
CA GLY A 350 -4.05 -28.53 -4.77
C GLY A 350 -2.82 -29.45 -4.68
N ALA A 351 -2.14 -29.74 -5.80
CA ALA A 351 -0.89 -30.50 -5.81
C ALA A 351 0.36 -29.61 -5.74
N TYR A 352 0.22 -28.28 -5.88
CA TYR A 352 1.32 -27.34 -5.78
C TYR A 352 1.58 -26.98 -4.32
N VAL A 353 2.71 -27.42 -3.77
CA VAL A 353 3.19 -26.95 -2.45
C VAL A 353 4.31 -25.96 -2.72
N TYR A 354 4.07 -24.67 -2.43
CA TYR A 354 5.12 -23.67 -2.46
C TYR A 354 6.19 -24.02 -1.41
N ASN A 355 7.35 -24.47 -1.86
CA ASN A 355 8.46 -24.78 -0.96
C ASN A 355 9.39 -23.57 -0.85
N SER A 356 9.35 -22.86 0.27
CA SER A 356 10.25 -21.73 0.54
C SER A 356 11.73 -22.13 0.62
N ALA A 357 12.05 -23.42 0.78
CA ALA A 357 13.42 -23.95 0.76
C ALA A 357 13.91 -24.36 -0.64
N THR A 358 13.01 -24.53 -1.61
CA THR A 358 13.33 -24.73 -3.02
C THR A 358 12.38 -23.88 -3.85
N PRO A 359 12.69 -22.59 -4.07
CA PRO A 359 11.92 -21.79 -5.00
C PRO A 359 11.80 -22.54 -6.34
N PRO A 360 10.66 -22.45 -7.04
CA PRO A 360 10.49 -23.06 -8.35
C PRO A 360 11.68 -22.67 -9.22
N VAL A 361 12.36 -23.69 -9.74
CA VAL A 361 13.58 -23.70 -10.58
C VAL A 361 14.21 -22.31 -10.76
N GLU A 362 15.32 -22.07 -10.06
CA GLU A 362 16.18 -20.88 -10.26
C GLU A 362 16.33 -20.60 -11.77
N PHE A 363 15.63 -19.58 -12.26
CA PHE A 363 16.12 -18.81 -13.38
C PHE A 363 17.13 -17.83 -12.79
N GLU A 364 18.40 -18.07 -13.13
CA GLU A 364 19.61 -17.49 -12.55
C GLU A 364 19.44 -16.06 -12.05
N ARG A 365 19.88 -15.81 -10.82
CA ARG A 365 19.78 -14.56 -10.06
C ARG A 365 20.32 -13.35 -10.84
#